data_AF-A0A7J6WDK7-F1
#
_entry.id   AF-A0A7J6WDK7-F1
#
_cell.length_a   1.000
_cell.length_b   1.000
_cell.length_c   1.000
_cell.angle_alpha   90.00
_cell.angle_beta   90.00
_cell.angle_gamma   90.00
#
_symmetry.space_group_name_H-M   'P 1'
#
loop_
_entity.id
_entity.type
_entity.pdbx_description
1 polymer ?
#
loop_
_entity_poly.entity_id
_entity_poly.type
_entity_poly.pdbx_seq_one_letter_code
_entity_poly.pdbx_strand_id
1 'polypeptide(L)'
;MKESKIISGDALGEEFKGYVFKIMGGCDKQGFPMKQGVLTPGRVCLLLHIGTPCFRGYGIRNGERRRKSVRGCIVSQDLSVLNLVIVKKGKNDLPGLTDTEKPRMRGPKRASKIRKLFNLSKEDDVRKYVNTYRRTFTNKAGKKISKAPKIQ
;
A
#
# COMPACT_ATOMS: atom_id res chain seq x y z
N MET A 1 16.21 2.56 -14.73
CA MET A 1 14.88 1.91 -14.57
C MET A 1 13.84 2.98 -14.21
N LYS A 2 12.54 2.77 -14.45
CA LYS A 2 11.48 3.74 -14.11
C LYS A 2 10.54 3.18 -13.04
N GLU A 3 9.95 4.04 -12.23
CA GLU A 3 8.87 3.71 -11.31
C GLU A 3 7.73 2.98 -12.04
N SER A 4 7.06 2.07 -11.36
CA SER A 4 6.04 1.13 -11.88
C SER A 4 6.55 0.04 -12.82
N LYS A 5 7.84 0.01 -13.16
CA LYS A 5 8.42 -1.06 -13.97
C LYS A 5 8.53 -2.36 -13.17
N ILE A 6 8.25 -3.47 -13.85
CA ILE A 6 8.44 -4.83 -13.35
C ILE A 6 9.88 -5.25 -13.63
N ILE A 7 10.54 -5.83 -12.64
CA ILE A 7 11.94 -6.27 -12.68
C ILE A 7 12.05 -7.71 -12.19
N SER A 8 13.01 -8.47 -12.75
CA SER A 8 13.37 -9.77 -12.21
C SER A 8 14.21 -9.60 -10.94
N GLY A 9 13.92 -10.42 -9.93
CA GLY A 9 14.69 -10.51 -8.70
C GLY A 9 16.03 -11.23 -8.86
N ASP A 10 16.22 -12.00 -9.94
CA ASP A 10 17.41 -12.83 -10.15
C ASP A 10 18.72 -12.02 -10.13
N ALA A 11 18.67 -10.75 -10.52
CA ALA A 11 19.83 -9.86 -10.56
C ALA A 11 20.18 -9.23 -9.20
N LEU A 12 19.32 -9.36 -8.19
CA LEU A 12 19.52 -8.75 -6.87
C LEU A 12 20.28 -9.68 -5.91
N GLY A 13 20.12 -10.99 -6.07
CA GLY A 13 20.75 -12.00 -5.21
C GLY A 13 20.13 -13.38 -5.42
N GLU A 14 20.81 -14.42 -4.95
CA GLU A 14 20.34 -15.81 -5.08
C GLU A 14 19.06 -16.06 -4.27
N GLU A 15 18.87 -15.38 -3.14
CA GLU A 15 17.64 -15.48 -2.34
C GLU A 15 16.38 -15.01 -3.09
N PHE A 16 16.55 -14.13 -4.08
CA PHE A 16 15.45 -13.54 -4.83
C PHE A 16 15.20 -14.23 -6.17
N LYS A 17 15.78 -15.41 -6.38
CA LYS A 17 15.66 -16.15 -7.64
C LYS A 17 14.21 -16.55 -7.93
N GLY A 18 13.73 -16.19 -9.11
CA GLY A 18 12.36 -16.40 -9.57
C GLY A 18 11.34 -15.41 -9.00
N TYR A 19 11.75 -14.47 -8.14
CA TYR A 19 10.86 -13.40 -7.69
C TYR A 19 10.69 -12.35 -8.78
N VAL A 20 9.49 -11.78 -8.84
CA VAL A 20 9.19 -10.65 -9.72
C VAL A 20 8.76 -9.47 -8.86
N PHE A 21 9.51 -8.37 -8.95
CA PHE A 21 9.24 -7.15 -8.19
C PHE A 21 8.70 -6.05 -9.09
N LYS A 22 7.84 -5.21 -8.53
CA LYS A 22 7.43 -3.94 -9.12
C LYS A 22 8.02 -2.80 -8.29
N ILE A 23 8.69 -1.87 -8.95
CA ILE A 23 9.18 -0.65 -8.31
C ILE A 23 7.97 0.24 -8.02
N MET A 24 7.59 0.39 -6.76
CA MET A 24 6.44 1.20 -6.35
C MET A 24 6.79 2.66 -6.05
N GLY A 25 8.07 2.93 -5.79
CA GLY A 25 8.56 4.28 -5.51
C GLY A 25 9.87 4.21 -4.73
N GLY A 26 10.19 5.29 -4.04
CA GLY A 26 11.40 5.41 -3.25
C GLY A 26 11.60 6.82 -2.70
N CYS A 27 12.66 7.00 -1.93
CA CYS A 27 13.07 8.28 -1.38
C CYS A 27 14.56 8.54 -1.70
N ASP A 28 14.85 9.79 -2.03
CA ASP A 28 16.21 10.32 -2.13
C ASP A 28 16.86 10.40 -0.73
N LYS A 29 18.19 10.56 -0.65
CA LYS A 29 18.96 10.72 0.60
C LYS A 29 18.45 11.81 1.53
N GLN A 30 17.85 12.86 1.00
CA GLN A 30 17.23 13.94 1.81
C GLN A 30 15.74 13.71 2.08
N GLY A 31 15.22 12.51 1.80
CA GLY A 31 13.83 12.15 2.08
C GLY A 31 12.79 12.63 1.06
N PHE A 32 13.21 13.19 -0.08
CA PHE A 32 12.28 13.58 -1.13
C PHE A 32 11.72 12.33 -1.84
N PRO A 33 10.39 12.14 -1.87
CA PRO A 33 9.79 10.97 -2.48
C PRO A 33 9.79 11.06 -4.00
N MET A 34 9.86 9.90 -4.66
CA MET A 34 9.65 9.76 -6.10
C MET A 34 8.22 10.12 -6.48
N LYS A 35 8.05 10.77 -7.64
CA LYS A 35 6.75 11.07 -8.24
C LYS A 35 6.64 10.43 -9.61
N GLN A 36 5.72 9.48 -9.74
CA GLN A 36 5.37 8.87 -11.02
C GLN A 36 4.99 9.94 -12.06
N GLY A 37 5.49 9.77 -13.29
CA GLY A 37 5.25 10.67 -14.42
C GLY A 37 6.28 11.80 -14.57
N VAL A 38 7.12 12.04 -13.56
CA VAL A 38 8.24 13.00 -13.66
C VAL A 38 9.45 12.27 -14.22
N LEU A 39 9.65 12.34 -15.55
CA LEU A 39 10.66 11.56 -16.28
C LEU A 39 12.09 12.11 -16.16
N THR A 40 12.50 12.49 -14.96
CA THR A 40 13.88 12.93 -14.67
C THR A 40 14.54 11.97 -13.69
N PRO A 41 15.87 11.80 -13.73
CA PRO A 41 16.58 11.16 -12.63
C PRO A 41 16.53 12.09 -11.41
N GLY A 42 16.91 13.36 -11.56
CA GLY A 42 17.02 14.34 -10.47
C GLY A 42 15.70 14.84 -9.88
N ARG A 43 15.81 15.89 -9.05
CA ARG A 43 14.67 16.55 -8.40
C ARG A 43 14.13 17.70 -9.24
N VAL A 44 12.82 17.91 -9.13
CA VAL A 44 12.11 19.00 -9.82
C VAL A 44 11.14 19.67 -8.84
N CYS A 45 11.01 20.99 -8.94
CA CYS A 45 10.07 21.76 -8.14
C CYS A 45 8.72 21.88 -8.85
N LEU A 46 7.71 21.18 -8.36
CA LEU A 46 6.36 21.16 -8.94
C LEU A 46 5.33 21.81 -8.03
N LEU A 47 4.29 22.40 -8.63
CA LEU A 47 3.14 22.95 -7.90
C LEU A 47 2.10 21.86 -7.66
N LEU A 48 2.07 21.31 -6.44
CA LEU A 48 1.21 20.18 -6.05
C LEU A 48 -0.13 20.64 -5.45
N HIS A 49 -1.19 19.88 -5.70
CA HIS A 49 -2.52 20.07 -5.13
C HIS A 49 -2.85 18.97 -4.10
N ILE A 50 -3.78 19.24 -3.18
CA ILE A 50 -4.16 18.34 -2.08
C ILE A 50 -4.53 16.95 -2.62
N GLY A 51 -3.99 15.90 -2.01
CA GLY A 51 -4.27 14.51 -2.39
C GLY A 51 -3.34 13.96 -3.49
N THR A 52 -2.50 14.79 -4.10
CA THR A 52 -1.48 14.27 -5.03
C THR A 52 -0.39 13.48 -4.32
N PRO A 53 0.22 12.49 -5.00
CA PRO A 53 1.44 11.86 -4.51
C PRO A 53 2.48 12.93 -4.19
N CYS A 54 3.21 12.72 -3.09
CA CYS A 54 4.17 13.65 -2.47
C CYS A 54 3.55 14.85 -1.73
N PHE A 55 2.21 14.98 -1.70
CA PHE A 55 1.52 16.05 -0.99
C PHE A 55 0.17 15.61 -0.38
N ARG A 56 0.22 15.23 0.90
CA ARG A 56 -0.98 14.83 1.66
C ARG A 56 -1.95 15.98 1.95
N GLY A 57 -1.44 17.22 2.07
CA GLY A 57 -2.28 18.41 2.24
C GLY A 57 -2.89 18.62 3.63
N TYR A 58 -2.32 18.03 4.70
CA TYR A 58 -2.79 18.30 6.06
C TYR A 58 -2.55 19.77 6.46
N GLY A 59 -3.56 20.42 7.03
CA GLY A 59 -3.48 21.79 7.55
C GLY A 59 -3.50 22.89 6.48
N ILE A 60 -3.96 22.59 5.26
CA ILE A 60 -3.92 23.49 4.11
C ILE A 60 -5.35 23.89 3.72
N ARG A 61 -5.54 25.12 3.23
CA ARG A 61 -6.87 25.60 2.84
C ARG A 61 -7.35 24.91 1.57
N ASN A 62 -8.67 24.77 1.43
CA ASN A 62 -9.26 24.20 0.22
C ASN A 62 -8.82 25.02 -1.02
N GLY A 63 -8.34 24.32 -2.05
CA GLY A 63 -7.85 24.94 -3.29
C GLY A 63 -6.40 25.43 -3.25
N GLU A 64 -5.75 25.44 -2.09
CA GLU A 64 -4.36 25.87 -1.98
C GLU A 64 -3.41 24.84 -2.63
N ARG A 65 -2.41 25.37 -3.35
CA ARG A 65 -1.36 24.57 -4.01
C ARG A 65 0.00 25.00 -3.48
N ARG A 66 0.90 24.04 -3.30
CA ARG A 66 2.24 24.31 -2.76
C ARG A 66 3.33 23.85 -3.72
N ARG A 67 4.29 24.73 -3.99
CA ARG A 67 5.50 24.37 -4.73
C ARG A 67 6.39 23.52 -3.84
N LYS A 68 6.68 22.29 -4.25
CA LYS A 68 7.53 21.35 -3.52
C LYS A 68 8.52 20.68 -4.46
N SER A 69 9.73 20.48 -3.98
CA SER A 69 10.72 19.62 -4.63
C SER A 69 10.29 18.17 -4.51
N VAL A 70 10.31 17.43 -5.61
CA VAL A 70 10.02 15.99 -5.66
C VAL A 70 11.11 15.30 -6.46
N ARG A 71 11.37 14.03 -6.16
CA ARG A 71 12.31 13.21 -6.94
C ARG A 71 11.60 12.69 -8.19
N GLY A 72 12.28 12.68 -9.33
CA GLY A 72 11.75 12.07 -10.53
C GLY A 72 11.63 10.54 -10.44
N CYS A 73 10.93 9.94 -11.39
CA CYS A 73 10.60 8.52 -11.37
C CYS A 73 11.72 7.62 -11.93
N ILE A 74 12.82 8.19 -12.43
CA ILE A 74 13.96 7.44 -12.95
C ILE A 74 14.90 7.09 -11.79
N VAL A 75 15.19 5.79 -11.65
CA VAL A 75 16.10 5.27 -10.63
C VAL A 75 17.53 5.69 -10.94
N SER A 76 18.22 6.26 -9.94
CA SER A 76 19.65 6.58 -9.96
C SER A 76 20.29 6.24 -8.61
N GLN A 77 21.62 6.40 -8.52
CA GLN A 77 22.42 6.17 -7.31
C GLN A 77 22.17 7.19 -6.18
N ASP A 78 21.40 8.26 -6.43
CA ASP A 78 21.08 9.27 -5.42
C ASP A 78 19.94 8.82 -4.49
N LEU A 79 19.27 7.71 -4.81
CA LEU A 79 18.23 7.15 -3.99
C LEU A 79 18.83 6.52 -2.74
N SER A 80 18.21 6.78 -1.58
CA SER A 80 18.58 6.12 -0.33
C SER A 80 17.76 4.86 -0.10
N VAL A 81 16.48 4.86 -0.50
CA VAL A 81 15.58 3.73 -0.31
C VAL A 81 14.71 3.54 -1.55
N LEU A 82 14.55 2.29 -1.98
CA LEU A 82 13.58 1.88 -2.98
C LEU A 82 12.47 1.06 -2.32
N ASN A 83 11.22 1.33 -2.69
CA ASN A 83 10.06 0.55 -2.27
C ASN A 83 9.67 -0.42 -3.39
N LEU A 84 9.78 -1.71 -3.11
CA LEU A 84 9.46 -2.80 -4.02
C LEU A 84 8.25 -3.58 -3.51
N VAL A 85 7.39 -4.01 -4.45
CA VAL A 85 6.26 -4.92 -4.14
C VAL A 85 6.44 -6.20 -4.93
N ILE A 86 6.27 -7.34 -4.25
CA ILE A 86 6.29 -8.67 -4.87
C ILE A 86 5.02 -8.83 -5.72
N VAL A 87 5.21 -9.11 -7.01
CA VAL A 87 4.13 -9.42 -7.96
C VAL A 87 3.98 -10.93 -8.11
N LYS A 88 5.10 -11.67 -8.14
CA LYS A 88 5.13 -13.12 -8.16
C LYS A 88 6.14 -13.62 -7.13
N LYS A 89 5.71 -14.58 -6.31
CA LYS A 89 6.56 -15.29 -5.36
C LYS A 89 7.54 -16.18 -6.13
N GLY A 90 8.80 -16.19 -5.74
CA GLY A 90 9.83 -17.08 -6.28
C GLY A 90 9.77 -18.49 -5.68
N LYS A 91 10.85 -19.24 -5.87
CA LYS A 91 10.94 -20.64 -5.41
C LYS A 91 11.22 -20.74 -3.91
N ASN A 92 12.16 -19.95 -3.42
CA ASN A 92 12.55 -19.94 -2.02
C ASN A 92 11.65 -18.99 -1.23
N ASP A 93 11.49 -19.24 0.07
CA ASP A 93 10.78 -18.33 0.96
C ASP A 93 11.71 -17.26 1.53
N LEU A 94 11.17 -16.04 1.70
CA LEU A 94 11.88 -14.91 2.29
C LEU A 94 11.47 -14.77 3.77
N PRO A 95 12.42 -14.89 4.71
CA PRO A 95 12.12 -14.78 6.13
C PRO A 95 11.53 -13.40 6.44
N GLY A 96 10.47 -13.38 7.26
CA GLY A 96 9.79 -12.15 7.67
C GLY A 96 8.89 -11.49 6.62
N LEU A 97 8.89 -11.96 5.37
CA LEU A 97 8.02 -11.43 4.31
C LEU A 97 6.98 -12.43 3.83
N THR A 98 7.41 -13.60 3.34
CA THR A 98 6.49 -14.64 2.84
C THR A 98 6.21 -15.73 3.86
N ASP A 99 7.01 -15.80 4.92
CA ASP A 99 6.86 -16.75 6.03
C ASP A 99 5.65 -16.43 6.93
N THR A 100 5.31 -15.15 7.07
CA THR A 100 4.23 -14.72 7.97
C THR A 100 2.97 -14.30 7.21
N GLU A 101 1.84 -14.94 7.53
CA GLU A 101 0.55 -14.53 7.01
C GLU A 101 -0.12 -13.51 7.95
N LYS A 102 -0.33 -12.29 7.45
CA LYS A 102 -1.03 -11.25 8.19
C LYS A 102 -2.53 -11.26 7.86
N PRO A 103 -3.42 -11.60 8.81
CA PRO A 103 -4.85 -11.61 8.55
C PRO A 103 -5.38 -10.19 8.29
N ARG A 104 -6.42 -10.09 7.46
CA ARG A 104 -7.08 -8.81 7.20
C ARG A 104 -7.76 -8.31 8.47
N MET A 105 -7.39 -7.11 8.92
CA MET A 105 -7.89 -6.53 10.16
C MET A 105 -9.39 -6.22 10.14
N ARG A 106 -9.97 -5.93 8.96
CA ARG A 106 -11.38 -5.54 8.83
C ARG A 106 -12.01 -6.22 7.61
N GLY A 107 -13.24 -6.71 7.79
CA GLY A 107 -14.10 -7.17 6.71
C GLY A 107 -14.82 -6.04 5.97
N PRO A 108 -15.53 -6.36 4.89
CA PRO A 108 -16.34 -5.39 4.15
C PRO A 108 -17.50 -4.83 4.99
N LYS A 109 -17.70 -3.50 4.93
CA LYS A 109 -18.78 -2.80 5.66
C LYS A 109 -20.09 -2.68 4.86
N ARG A 110 -20.02 -2.53 3.54
CA ARG A 110 -21.19 -2.30 2.67
C ARG A 110 -21.83 -3.63 2.28
N ALA A 111 -23.17 -3.71 2.29
CA ALA A 111 -23.92 -4.92 1.94
C ALA A 111 -23.51 -5.51 0.57
N SER A 112 -23.34 -4.66 -0.45
CA SER A 112 -22.91 -5.11 -1.78
C SER A 112 -21.51 -5.75 -1.80
N LYS A 113 -20.59 -5.29 -0.95
CA LYS A 113 -19.25 -5.89 -0.83
C LYS A 113 -19.26 -7.18 -0.01
N ILE A 114 -20.15 -7.30 0.97
CA ILE A 114 -20.35 -8.52 1.75
C ILE A 114 -20.89 -9.62 0.83
N ARG A 115 -21.93 -9.32 0.05
CA ARG A 115 -22.49 -10.26 -0.94
C ARG A 115 -21.45 -10.75 -1.93
N LYS A 116 -20.63 -9.84 -2.48
CA LYS A 116 -19.52 -10.21 -3.38
C LYS A 116 -18.45 -11.08 -2.74
N LEU A 117 -18.19 -10.92 -1.44
CA LEU A 117 -17.13 -11.66 -0.77
C LEU A 117 -17.58 -13.09 -0.42
N PHE A 118 -18.84 -13.24 -0.01
CA PHE A 118 -19.43 -14.51 0.39
C PHE A 118 -20.25 -15.18 -0.73
N ASN A 119 -20.20 -14.64 -1.95
CA ASN A 119 -20.98 -15.10 -3.10
C ASN A 119 -22.48 -15.26 -2.79
N LEU A 120 -23.06 -14.29 -2.08
CA LEU A 120 -24.47 -14.29 -1.69
C LEU A 120 -25.35 -13.62 -2.74
N SER A 121 -26.60 -14.07 -2.79
CA SER A 121 -27.66 -13.47 -3.59
C SER A 121 -28.19 -12.18 -2.95
N LYS A 122 -29.17 -11.53 -3.58
CA LYS A 122 -29.76 -10.28 -3.05
C LYS A 122 -30.73 -10.59 -1.91
N GLU A 123 -31.36 -11.76 -1.98
CA GLU A 123 -32.35 -12.30 -1.06
C GLU A 123 -31.72 -12.66 0.29
N ASP A 124 -30.43 -13.01 0.31
CA ASP A 124 -29.71 -13.40 1.51
C ASP A 124 -29.45 -12.25 2.49
N ASP A 125 -29.65 -12.54 3.79
CA ASP A 125 -29.34 -11.61 4.87
C ASP A 125 -27.83 -11.53 5.16
N VAL A 126 -27.25 -10.38 4.81
CA VAL A 126 -25.83 -10.06 5.02
C VAL A 126 -25.42 -9.92 6.49
N ARG A 127 -26.36 -9.72 7.43
CA ARG A 127 -26.04 -9.45 8.85
C ARG A 127 -25.36 -10.63 9.53
N LYS A 128 -25.77 -11.85 9.20
CA LYS A 128 -25.17 -13.09 9.75
C LYS A 128 -23.68 -13.20 9.38
N TYR A 129 -23.33 -12.81 8.15
CA TYR A 129 -21.98 -12.90 7.60
C TYR A 129 -21.03 -11.78 8.02
N VAL A 130 -21.52 -10.68 8.58
CA VAL A 130 -20.64 -9.65 9.17
C VAL A 130 -20.07 -10.10 10.51
N ASN A 131 -20.75 -11.04 11.18
CA ASN A 131 -20.32 -11.55 12.48
C ASN A 131 -19.04 -12.39 12.42
N THR A 132 -18.71 -13.00 11.28
CA THR A 132 -17.45 -13.74 11.09
C THR A 132 -16.23 -12.83 11.10
N TYR A 133 -16.38 -11.54 10.75
CA TYR A 133 -15.32 -10.53 10.86
C TYR A 133 -15.41 -9.70 12.15
N ARG A 134 -16.05 -10.23 13.19
CA ARG A 134 -16.01 -9.61 14.51
C ARG A 134 -14.58 -9.57 15.00
N ARG A 135 -14.14 -8.38 15.38
CA ARG A 135 -12.83 -8.20 16.00
C ARG A 135 -12.98 -8.40 17.49
N THR A 136 -12.42 -9.49 18.00
CA THR A 136 -12.20 -9.69 19.44
C THR A 136 -10.83 -9.12 19.82
N PHE A 137 -10.79 -8.32 20.88
CA PHE A 137 -9.53 -7.82 21.43
C PHE A 137 -9.68 -7.52 22.92
N THR A 138 -8.57 -7.62 23.65
CA THR A 138 -8.50 -7.26 25.06
C THR A 138 -8.18 -5.76 25.18
N ASN A 139 -9.01 -5.02 25.90
CA ASN A 139 -8.73 -3.62 26.22
C ASN A 139 -7.58 -3.49 27.23
N LYS A 140 -7.03 -2.28 27.37
CA LYS A 140 -6.03 -1.98 28.42
C LYS A 140 -6.51 -2.33 29.84
N ALA A 141 -7.83 -2.29 30.09
CA ALA A 141 -8.46 -2.67 31.34
C ALA A 141 -8.72 -4.19 31.50
N GLY A 142 -8.08 -5.05 30.69
CA GLY A 142 -8.21 -6.52 30.77
C GLY A 142 -9.52 -7.12 30.23
N LYS A 143 -10.52 -6.30 29.90
CA LYS A 143 -11.82 -6.76 29.40
C LYS A 143 -11.73 -7.19 27.93
N LYS A 144 -12.22 -8.40 27.61
CA LYS A 144 -12.40 -8.88 26.22
C LYS A 144 -13.61 -8.20 25.59
N ILE A 145 -13.41 -7.49 24.48
CA ILE A 145 -14.47 -6.82 23.73
C ILE A 145 -14.54 -7.38 22.31
N SER A 146 -15.77 -7.59 21.83
CA SER A 146 -16.06 -7.93 20.43
C SER A 146 -16.73 -6.75 19.74
N LYS A 147 -16.16 -6.27 18.63
CA LYS A 147 -16.72 -5.17 17.83
C LYS A 147 -17.02 -5.61 16.39
N ALA A 148 -18.19 -5.22 15.90
CA ALA A 148 -18.61 -5.38 14.50
C ALA A 148 -18.95 -4.00 13.89
N PRO A 149 -18.68 -3.77 12.59
CA PRO A 149 -19.11 -2.55 11.94
C PRO A 149 -20.62 -2.58 11.66
N LYS A 150 -21.30 -1.44 11.85
CA LYS A 150 -22.67 -1.25 11.36
C LYS A 150 -22.66 -1.28 9.83
N ILE A 151 -23.52 -2.11 9.25
CA ILE A 151 -23.70 -2.20 7.80
C ILE A 151 -24.31 -0.89 7.31
N GLN A 152 -23.76 -0.37 6.22
CA GLN A 152 -24.33 0.75 5.47
C GLN A 152 -25.17 0.21 4.32
#